data_AF-A0A9E2FM82-F1
#
_entry.id   AF-A0A9E2FM82-F1
#
_cell.length_a   1.000
_cell.length_b   1.000
_cell.length_c   1.000
_cell.angle_alpha   90.00
_cell.angle_beta   90.00
_cell.angle_gamma   90.00
#
_symmetry.space_group_name_H-M   'P 1'
#
loop_
_entity.id
_entity.type
_entity.pdbx_description
1 polymer ?
#
loop_
_entity_poly.entity_id
_entity_poly.type
_entity_poly.pdbx_seq_one_letter_code
_entity_poly.pdbx_strand_id
1 'polypeptide(L)'
;MSTIDWSKAPEGATHFTPALGPNHNPVFWKVVDGAALQAWATTDELEVIPERSYSYSTPCGAFNAAHAVKRPVSWAGEGHPPVGTVCEFHGAGAACPDDPWHPDLKDGDHVTIIAYFNDSVGQVAAFTFKARNENIASIQVEQARPGAFRPIRTQEEIEAQARTEAIDDMVKALGMDYASTAEYIRCGLIYDAGYRKQVMP
;
A
#
# COMPACT_ATOMS: atom_id res chain seq x y z
N MET A 1 -8.95 -4.10 -15.08
CA MET A 1 -7.91 -5.09 -14.70
C MET A 1 -8.05 -5.33 -13.21
N SER A 2 -8.39 -6.55 -12.81
CA SER A 2 -8.39 -6.93 -11.40
C SER A 2 -6.97 -6.80 -10.87
N THR A 3 -6.81 -6.13 -9.73
CA THR A 3 -5.53 -6.01 -9.03
C THR A 3 -4.98 -7.39 -8.74
N ILE A 4 -3.75 -7.67 -9.13
CA ILE A 4 -3.08 -8.95 -8.86
C ILE A 4 -2.85 -9.13 -7.36
N ASP A 5 -3.18 -10.30 -6.84
CA ASP A 5 -2.83 -10.73 -5.50
C ASP A 5 -1.39 -11.28 -5.45
N TRP A 6 -0.45 -10.40 -5.06
CA TRP A 6 0.97 -10.75 -4.91
C TRP A 6 1.27 -11.66 -3.71
N SER A 7 0.30 -11.96 -2.83
CA SER A 7 0.49 -12.93 -1.75
C SER A 7 0.62 -14.36 -2.27
N LYS A 8 0.04 -14.64 -3.45
CA LYS A 8 0.15 -15.92 -4.16
C LYS A 8 1.42 -16.04 -5.01
N ALA A 9 2.21 -14.99 -5.11
CA ALA A 9 3.40 -14.99 -5.94
C ALA A 9 4.49 -15.90 -5.36
N PRO A 10 5.19 -16.70 -6.19
CA PRO A 10 6.35 -17.47 -5.77
C PRO A 10 7.42 -16.61 -5.09
N GLU A 11 8.18 -17.21 -4.18
CA GLU A 11 9.34 -16.57 -3.59
C GLU A 11 10.33 -16.14 -4.68
N GLY A 12 10.77 -14.89 -4.63
CA GLY A 12 11.67 -14.31 -5.63
C GLY A 12 11.01 -13.86 -6.94
N ALA A 13 9.71 -14.03 -7.13
CA ALA A 13 8.99 -13.40 -8.25
C ALA A 13 9.06 -11.87 -8.13
N THR A 14 9.42 -11.21 -9.23
CA THR A 14 9.56 -9.75 -9.34
C THR A 14 8.63 -9.12 -10.37
N HIS A 15 8.05 -9.90 -11.28
CA HIS A 15 7.10 -9.43 -12.29
C HIS A 15 5.98 -10.45 -12.53
N PHE A 16 4.88 -10.01 -13.12
CA PHE A 16 3.74 -10.85 -13.49
C PHE A 16 3.22 -10.43 -14.86
N THR A 17 2.93 -11.40 -15.73
CA THR A 17 2.24 -11.17 -17.00
C THR A 17 0.89 -11.87 -16.92
N PRO A 18 -0.24 -11.15 -17.12
CA PRO A 18 -1.56 -11.78 -17.17
C PRO A 18 -1.68 -12.68 -18.40
N ALA A 19 -2.68 -13.56 -18.43
CA ALA A 19 -3.03 -14.32 -19.61
C ALA A 19 -3.29 -13.37 -20.80
N LEU A 20 -2.45 -13.43 -21.84
CA LEU A 20 -2.55 -12.59 -23.03
C LEU A 20 -3.52 -13.16 -24.09
N GLY A 21 -4.13 -14.31 -23.84
CA GLY A 21 -5.11 -14.95 -24.70
C GLY A 21 -5.57 -16.30 -24.14
N PRO A 22 -6.57 -16.95 -24.77
CA PRO A 22 -7.26 -18.13 -24.23
C PRO A 22 -6.36 -19.37 -24.04
N ASN A 23 -5.17 -19.40 -24.64
CA ASN A 23 -4.22 -20.51 -24.53
C ASN A 23 -2.94 -20.12 -23.76
N HIS A 24 -2.91 -18.96 -23.12
CA HIS A 24 -1.76 -18.50 -22.34
C HIS A 24 -2.10 -18.52 -20.86
N ASN A 25 -1.31 -19.26 -20.08
CA ASN A 25 -1.34 -19.13 -18.63
C ASN A 25 -0.79 -17.75 -18.22
N PRO A 26 -1.32 -17.14 -17.14
CA PRO A 26 -0.60 -16.08 -16.45
C PRO A 26 0.76 -16.60 -15.95
N VAL A 27 1.75 -15.72 -15.85
CA VAL A 27 3.12 -16.11 -15.50
C VAL A 27 3.73 -15.13 -14.52
N PHE A 28 4.23 -15.64 -13.39
CA PHE A 28 5.17 -14.91 -12.54
C PHE A 28 6.59 -15.06 -13.07
N TRP A 29 7.38 -13.99 -13.00
CA TRP A 29 8.75 -13.96 -13.48
C TRP A 29 9.70 -13.51 -12.39
N LYS A 30 10.89 -14.09 -12.35
CA LYS A 30 12.05 -13.48 -11.69
C LYS A 30 12.92 -12.84 -12.76
N VAL A 31 12.93 -11.52 -12.75
CA VAL A 31 13.74 -10.68 -13.63
C VAL A 31 14.91 -10.11 -12.83
N VAL A 32 16.13 -10.33 -13.32
CA VAL A 32 17.38 -9.82 -12.77
C VAL A 32 18.06 -9.02 -13.89
N ASP A 33 18.39 -7.75 -13.63
CA ASP A 33 19.02 -6.85 -14.61
C ASP A 33 18.34 -6.81 -15.98
N GLY A 34 17.00 -6.86 -15.98
CA GLY A 34 16.16 -6.85 -17.19
C GLY A 34 16.02 -8.22 -17.88
N ALA A 35 16.72 -9.26 -17.41
CA ALA A 35 16.64 -10.62 -17.93
C ALA A 35 15.68 -11.49 -17.09
N ALA A 36 14.66 -12.07 -17.73
CA ALA A 36 13.81 -13.07 -17.09
C ALA A 36 14.53 -14.42 -16.99
N LEU A 37 14.85 -14.84 -15.77
CA LEU A 37 15.64 -16.05 -15.49
C LEU A 37 14.81 -17.18 -14.87
N GLN A 38 13.65 -16.88 -14.29
CA GLN A 38 12.71 -17.89 -13.83
C GLN A 38 11.29 -17.49 -14.24
N ALA A 39 10.50 -18.49 -14.58
CA ALA A 39 9.10 -18.36 -14.95
C ALA A 39 8.26 -19.39 -14.19
N TRP A 40 7.15 -18.95 -13.61
CA TRP A 40 6.17 -19.81 -12.96
C TRP A 40 4.82 -19.57 -13.61
N ALA A 41 4.41 -20.45 -14.51
CA ALA A 41 3.07 -20.41 -15.08
C ALA A 41 2.04 -20.76 -13.99
N THR A 42 0.88 -20.11 -14.05
CA THR A 42 -0.19 -20.32 -13.07
C THR A 42 -1.52 -20.64 -13.74
N THR A 43 -2.49 -21.11 -12.96
CA THR A 43 -3.91 -21.04 -13.33
C THR A 43 -4.39 -19.59 -13.31
N ASP A 44 -5.64 -19.36 -13.72
CA ASP A 44 -6.27 -18.04 -13.64
C ASP A 44 -6.45 -17.57 -12.17
N GLU A 45 -6.53 -18.52 -11.23
CA GLU A 45 -6.57 -18.29 -9.78
C GLU A 45 -5.18 -18.05 -9.15
N LEU A 46 -4.12 -17.95 -9.96
CA LEU A 46 -2.73 -17.74 -9.57
C LEU A 46 -2.08 -18.92 -8.82
N GLU A 47 -2.59 -20.13 -8.99
CA GLU A 47 -1.95 -21.35 -8.47
C GLU A 47 -0.82 -21.78 -9.40
N VAL A 48 0.39 -21.98 -8.86
CA VAL A 48 1.57 -22.36 -9.64
C VAL A 48 1.38 -23.75 -10.24
N ILE A 49 1.69 -23.88 -11.55
CA ILE A 49 1.72 -25.14 -12.29
C ILE A 49 3.19 -25.60 -12.39
N PRO A 50 3.64 -26.55 -11.55
CA PRO A 50 5.06 -26.91 -11.46
C PRO A 50 5.64 -27.42 -12.78
N GLU A 51 4.87 -28.18 -13.56
CA GLU A 51 5.29 -28.77 -14.85
C GLU A 51 5.49 -27.71 -15.95
N ARG A 52 5.01 -26.48 -15.71
CA ARG A 52 5.13 -25.33 -16.62
C ARG A 52 5.96 -24.20 -16.01
N SER A 53 6.76 -24.53 -15.00
CA SER A 53 7.68 -23.60 -14.34
C SER A 53 9.12 -23.93 -14.73
N TYR A 54 9.89 -22.92 -15.12
CA TYR A 54 11.20 -23.10 -15.72
C TYR A 54 12.23 -22.17 -15.09
N SER A 55 13.46 -22.65 -14.97
CA SER A 55 14.64 -21.82 -14.68
C SER A 55 15.56 -21.84 -15.89
N TYR A 56 16.03 -20.67 -16.28
CA TYR A 56 16.81 -20.48 -17.50
C TYR A 56 18.23 -20.05 -17.18
N SER A 57 19.21 -20.61 -17.89
CA SER A 57 20.60 -20.14 -17.86
C SER A 57 20.84 -18.90 -18.72
N THR A 58 19.89 -18.57 -19.60
CA THR A 58 19.89 -17.40 -20.49
C THR A 58 18.53 -16.72 -20.44
N PRO A 59 18.41 -15.41 -20.73
CA PRO A 59 17.14 -14.70 -20.65
C PRO A 59 16.03 -15.37 -21.48
N CYS A 60 14.85 -15.54 -20.90
CA CYS A 60 13.70 -16.10 -21.61
C CYS A 60 13.14 -15.09 -22.62
N GLY A 61 13.14 -15.45 -23.91
CA GLY A 61 12.63 -14.57 -24.98
C GLY A 61 11.11 -14.36 -24.97
N ALA A 62 10.36 -15.13 -24.17
CA ALA A 62 8.92 -14.97 -24.03
C ALA A 62 8.54 -13.81 -23.07
N PHE A 63 9.48 -13.33 -22.26
CA PHE A 63 9.22 -12.21 -21.37
C PHE A 63 9.15 -10.90 -22.16
N ASN A 64 8.05 -10.16 -22.00
CA ASN A 64 7.88 -8.82 -22.56
C ASN A 64 7.53 -7.85 -21.43
N ALA A 65 8.45 -6.94 -21.14
CA ALA A 65 8.29 -5.94 -20.08
C ALA A 65 7.06 -5.03 -20.28
N ALA A 66 6.63 -4.79 -21.53
CA ALA A 66 5.46 -3.96 -21.82
C ALA A 66 4.14 -4.59 -21.34
N HIS A 67 4.11 -5.90 -21.15
CA HIS A 67 2.95 -6.64 -20.64
C HIS A 67 3.13 -7.09 -19.19
N ALA A 68 4.25 -6.75 -18.57
CA ALA A 68 4.61 -7.21 -17.24
C ALA A 68 4.27 -6.14 -16.19
N VAL A 69 3.55 -6.56 -15.15
CA VAL A 69 3.34 -5.78 -13.93
C VAL A 69 4.50 -6.09 -12.98
N LYS A 70 5.25 -5.07 -12.57
CA LYS A 70 6.33 -5.22 -11.58
C LYS A 70 5.72 -5.46 -10.20
N ARG A 71 6.33 -6.37 -9.42
CA ARG A 71 5.98 -6.60 -8.02
C ARG A 71 6.19 -5.30 -7.24
N PRO A 72 5.19 -4.83 -6.49
CA PRO A 72 5.36 -3.73 -5.56
C PRO A 72 6.54 -4.02 -4.63
N VAL A 73 7.41 -3.04 -4.47
CA VAL A 73 8.50 -3.12 -3.50
C VAL A 73 7.92 -2.87 -2.11
N SER A 74 8.28 -3.71 -1.14
CA SER A 74 7.99 -3.45 0.26
C SER A 74 8.94 -2.36 0.77
N TRP A 75 8.38 -1.31 1.38
CA TRP A 75 9.14 -0.24 2.01
C TRP A 75 8.98 -0.33 3.53
N ALA A 76 10.09 -0.44 4.26
CA ALA A 76 10.10 -0.58 5.72
C ALA A 76 9.89 0.73 6.49
N GLY A 77 9.71 1.86 5.78
CA GLY A 77 9.49 3.17 6.41
C GLY A 77 10.75 4.01 6.56
N GLU A 78 11.92 3.46 6.24
CA GLU A 78 13.18 4.20 6.25
C GLU A 78 13.37 4.99 4.94
N GLY A 79 13.61 6.30 5.06
CA GLY A 79 13.86 7.17 3.91
C GLY A 79 12.60 7.45 3.08
N HIS A 80 12.74 7.55 1.76
CA HIS A 80 11.62 7.79 0.86
C HIS A 80 11.13 6.45 0.26
N PRO A 81 9.81 6.25 0.08
CA PRO A 81 9.30 5.05 -0.57
C PRO A 81 9.81 4.94 -2.02
N PRO A 82 10.47 3.83 -2.43
CA PRO A 82 10.96 3.70 -3.80
C PRO A 82 9.85 3.84 -4.87
N VAL A 83 10.20 4.26 -6.09
CA VAL A 83 9.26 4.25 -7.23
C VAL A 83 8.74 2.84 -7.48
N GLY A 84 7.42 2.70 -7.63
CA GLY A 84 6.68 1.44 -7.74
C GLY A 84 6.28 0.83 -6.40
N THR A 85 6.61 1.46 -5.28
CA THR A 85 6.14 1.04 -3.94
C THR A 85 4.65 1.34 -3.80
N VAL A 86 3.91 0.37 -3.28
CA VAL A 86 2.57 0.60 -2.75
C VAL A 86 2.72 0.88 -1.25
N CYS A 87 2.28 2.03 -0.80
CA CYS A 87 2.35 2.48 0.59
C CYS A 87 1.04 3.14 1.01
N GLU A 88 0.89 3.45 2.29
CA GLU A 88 -0.27 4.21 2.76
C GLU A 88 -0.01 5.71 2.67
N PHE A 89 -1.04 6.44 2.25
CA PHE A 89 -1.11 7.87 2.42
C PHE A 89 -1.35 8.21 3.89
N HIS A 90 -0.55 9.11 4.45
CA HIS A 90 -0.58 9.48 5.87
C HIS A 90 -1.09 10.91 6.14
N GLY A 91 -1.52 11.70 5.15
CA GLY A 91 -2.18 13.00 5.37
C GLY A 91 -1.46 14.04 6.27
N ALA A 92 -0.25 13.76 6.76
CA ALA A 92 0.43 14.50 7.81
C ALA A 92 1.41 15.54 7.26
N GLY A 93 1.66 15.53 5.95
CA GLY A 93 2.34 16.63 5.27
C GLY A 93 1.32 17.67 4.86
N ALA A 94 1.34 18.89 5.40
CA ALA A 94 0.31 19.89 5.13
C ALA A 94 -0.06 19.99 3.63
N ALA A 95 -1.31 19.67 3.30
CA ALA A 95 -1.90 20.11 2.05
C ALA A 95 -1.71 21.63 1.95
N CYS A 96 -1.32 22.12 0.77
CA CYS A 96 -1.28 23.55 0.58
C CYS A 96 -2.72 24.09 0.68
N PRO A 97 -3.00 25.15 1.45
CA PRO A 97 -4.33 25.76 1.44
C PRO A 97 -4.79 26.17 0.03
N ASP A 98 -3.84 26.53 -0.83
CA ASP A 98 -4.07 26.92 -2.22
C ASP A 98 -4.16 25.71 -3.19
N ASP A 99 -3.75 24.53 -2.75
CA ASP A 99 -3.79 23.28 -3.53
C ASP A 99 -4.14 22.11 -2.58
N PRO A 100 -5.42 22.02 -2.15
CA PRO A 100 -5.86 20.97 -1.26
C PRO A 100 -5.84 19.64 -2.01
N TRP A 101 -5.51 18.57 -1.30
CA TRP A 101 -5.60 17.24 -1.89
C TRP A 101 -6.99 16.95 -2.41
N HIS A 102 -7.04 16.14 -3.47
CA HIS A 102 -8.28 15.64 -4.01
C HIS A 102 -9.18 15.09 -2.88
N PRO A 103 -10.47 15.46 -2.85
CA PRO A 103 -11.37 15.15 -1.72
C PRO A 103 -11.56 13.65 -1.50
N ASP A 104 -11.38 12.84 -2.54
CA ASP A 104 -11.43 11.38 -2.44
C ASP A 104 -10.15 10.76 -1.85
N LEU A 105 -9.05 11.48 -1.68
CA LEU A 105 -7.84 10.95 -1.05
C LEU A 105 -7.96 11.05 0.48
N LYS A 106 -7.80 9.94 1.19
CA LYS A 106 -7.96 9.82 2.65
C LYS A 106 -6.74 9.19 3.31
N ASP A 107 -6.48 9.57 4.56
CA ASP A 107 -5.48 8.87 5.38
C ASP A 107 -5.77 7.36 5.41
N GLY A 108 -4.72 6.56 5.25
CA GLY A 108 -4.80 5.11 5.11
C GLY A 108 -5.02 4.59 3.69
N ASP A 109 -5.24 5.46 2.69
CA ASP A 109 -5.37 5.01 1.30
C ASP A 109 -4.08 4.38 0.78
N HIS A 110 -4.22 3.24 0.10
CA HIS A 110 -3.11 2.63 -0.61
C HIS A 110 -2.83 3.42 -1.88
N VAL A 111 -1.63 3.97 -1.96
CA VAL A 111 -1.13 4.76 -3.09
C VAL A 111 0.09 4.09 -3.70
N THR A 112 0.34 4.34 -4.99
CA THR A 112 1.55 3.84 -5.68
C THR A 112 2.44 4.99 -6.07
N ILE A 113 3.70 4.98 -5.63
CA ILE A 113 4.69 6.00 -6.03
C ILE A 113 5.07 5.79 -7.49
N ILE A 114 4.96 6.83 -8.32
CA ILE A 114 5.25 6.74 -9.76
C ILE A 114 6.48 7.56 -10.18
N ALA A 115 6.82 8.63 -9.44
CA ALA A 115 8.01 9.45 -9.73
C ALA A 115 8.41 10.32 -8.53
N TYR A 116 9.66 10.79 -8.58
CA TYR A 116 10.18 11.86 -7.73
C TYR A 116 10.63 13.02 -8.59
N PHE A 117 10.35 14.24 -8.14
CA PHE A 117 10.82 15.47 -8.77
C PHE A 117 10.99 16.55 -7.71
N ASN A 118 11.72 17.61 -8.05
CA ASN A 118 11.88 18.77 -7.18
C ASN A 118 10.90 19.86 -7.62
N ASP A 119 10.14 20.39 -6.67
CA ASP A 119 9.46 21.68 -6.84
C ASP A 119 10.38 22.82 -6.37
N SER A 120 9.84 24.04 -6.27
CA SER A 120 10.59 25.21 -5.82
C SER A 120 10.99 25.18 -4.33
N VAL A 121 10.47 24.22 -3.56
CA VAL A 121 10.61 24.11 -2.10
C VAL A 121 11.38 22.86 -1.68
N GLY A 122 11.30 21.76 -2.44
CA GLY A 122 11.99 20.52 -2.15
C GLY A 122 11.57 19.35 -3.03
N GLN A 123 11.99 18.15 -2.65
CA GLN A 123 11.60 16.93 -3.34
C GLN A 123 10.18 16.52 -2.98
N VAL A 124 9.39 16.17 -3.98
CA VAL A 124 8.03 15.65 -3.88
C VAL A 124 7.89 14.33 -4.63
N ALA A 125 6.95 13.50 -4.20
CA ALA A 125 6.57 12.27 -4.88
C ALA A 125 5.27 12.49 -5.65
N ALA A 126 5.23 12.10 -6.93
CA ALA A 126 3.97 11.85 -7.62
C ALA A 126 3.51 10.42 -7.33
N PHE A 127 2.22 10.25 -7.10
CA PHE A 127 1.62 8.96 -6.79
C PHE A 127 0.23 8.83 -7.41
N THR A 128 -0.20 7.58 -7.59
CA THR A 128 -1.57 7.27 -8.02
C THR A 128 -2.42 6.79 -6.86
N PHE A 129 -3.70 7.14 -6.85
CA PHE A 129 -4.70 6.61 -5.93
C PHE A 129 -5.99 6.26 -6.67
N LYS A 130 -6.80 5.38 -6.09
CA LYS A 130 -8.10 5.00 -6.63
C LYS A 130 -9.16 5.98 -6.12
N ALA A 131 -9.80 6.72 -7.03
CA ALA A 131 -10.93 7.56 -6.66
C ALA A 131 -12.10 6.71 -6.14
N ARG A 132 -12.81 7.22 -5.13
CA ARG A 132 -14.00 6.58 -4.56
C ARG A 132 -15.25 6.96 -5.36
N ASN A 133 -15.25 8.15 -5.95
CA ASN A 133 -16.31 8.62 -6.82
C ASN A 133 -16.28 7.88 -8.15
N GLU A 134 -17.31 7.05 -8.38
CA GLU A 134 -17.48 6.25 -9.59
C GLU A 134 -17.66 7.09 -10.88
N ASN A 135 -17.93 8.39 -10.75
CA ASN A 135 -18.09 9.31 -11.88
C ASN A 135 -16.77 9.92 -12.37
N ILE A 136 -15.65 9.61 -11.72
CA ILE A 136 -14.32 10.13 -12.07
C ILE A 136 -13.46 8.96 -12.60
N ALA A 137 -12.42 9.25 -13.39
CA ALA A 137 -11.49 8.22 -13.83
C ALA A 137 -10.96 7.42 -12.63
N SER A 138 -10.96 6.09 -12.77
CA SER A 138 -10.74 5.13 -11.69
C SER A 138 -9.38 5.26 -11.01
N ILE A 139 -8.40 5.89 -11.66
CA ILE A 139 -7.09 6.20 -11.11
C ILE A 139 -6.83 7.69 -11.31
N GLN A 140 -6.49 8.37 -10.22
CA GLN A 140 -6.09 9.77 -10.18
C GLN A 140 -4.61 9.88 -9.80
N VAL A 141 -4.00 11.01 -10.13
CA VAL A 141 -2.60 11.32 -9.80
C VAL A 141 -2.56 12.52 -8.87
N GLU A 142 -1.76 12.43 -7.82
CA GLU A 142 -1.53 13.49 -6.84
C GLU A 142 -0.05 13.61 -6.51
N GLN A 143 0.31 14.70 -5.83
CA GLN A 143 1.68 14.92 -5.34
C GLN A 143 1.70 15.22 -3.84
N ALA A 144 2.73 14.72 -3.16
CA ALA A 144 2.94 15.05 -1.76
C ALA A 144 4.41 14.97 -1.36
N ARG A 145 4.74 15.61 -0.24
CA ARG A 145 6.06 15.50 0.37
C ARG A 145 6.28 14.07 0.89
N PRO A 146 7.53 13.58 0.93
CA PRO A 146 7.83 12.22 1.40
C PRO A 146 7.27 11.86 2.78
N GLY A 147 7.12 12.82 3.69
CA GLY A 147 6.52 12.61 5.01
C GLY A 147 4.99 12.36 5.00
N ALA A 148 4.34 12.45 3.85
CA ALA A 148 2.92 12.14 3.68
C ALA A 148 2.67 10.64 3.39
N PHE A 149 3.69 9.79 3.48
CA PHE A 149 3.57 8.36 3.24
C PHE A 149 4.11 7.57 4.43
N ARG A 150 3.51 6.41 4.66
CA ARG A 150 4.00 5.41 5.63
C ARG A 150 3.91 4.00 5.04
N PRO A 151 4.67 3.02 5.56
CA PRO A 151 4.48 1.62 5.21
C PRO A 151 3.02 1.17 5.40
N ILE A 152 2.63 0.16 4.65
CA ILE A 152 1.33 -0.50 4.85
C ILE A 152 1.34 -1.11 6.24
N ARG A 153 0.37 -0.71 7.07
CA ARG A 153 0.21 -1.23 8.42
C ARG A 153 -0.41 -2.63 8.38
N THR A 154 0.01 -3.46 9.31
CA THR A 154 -0.63 -4.74 9.63
C THR A 154 -1.97 -4.50 10.32
N GLN A 155 -2.85 -5.51 10.27
CA GLN A 155 -4.13 -5.46 10.98
C GLN A 155 -3.95 -5.23 12.49
N GLU A 156 -2.91 -5.83 13.08
CA GLU A 156 -2.56 -5.63 14.49
C GLU A 156 -2.17 -4.17 14.78
N GLU A 157 -1.37 -3.54 13.92
CA GLU A 157 -1.02 -2.13 14.06
C GLU A 157 -2.23 -1.21 13.91
N ILE A 158 -3.15 -1.51 12.99
CA ILE A 158 -4.40 -0.77 12.81
C ILE A 158 -5.27 -0.89 14.08
N GLU A 159 -5.42 -2.09 14.62
CA GLU A 159 -6.18 -2.34 15.85
C GLU A 159 -5.53 -1.68 17.07
N ALA A 160 -4.20 -1.74 17.18
CA ALA A 160 -3.45 -1.07 18.24
C ALA A 160 -3.60 0.46 18.17
N GLN A 161 -3.59 1.04 16.96
CA GLN A 161 -3.85 2.46 16.76
C GLN A 161 -5.29 2.81 17.12
N ALA A 162 -6.28 2.06 16.62
CA ALA A 162 -7.69 2.29 16.94
C ALA A 162 -7.97 2.18 18.45
N ARG A 163 -7.29 1.25 19.13
CA ARG A 163 -7.32 1.14 20.59
C ARG A 163 -6.72 2.38 21.26
N THR A 164 -5.56 2.85 20.79
CA THR A 164 -4.88 4.04 21.30
C THR A 164 -5.77 5.28 21.16
N GLU A 165 -6.36 5.49 19.98
CA GLU A 165 -7.29 6.60 19.69
C GLU A 165 -8.54 6.53 20.57
N ALA A 166 -9.10 5.35 20.78
CA ALA A 166 -10.26 5.18 21.66
C ALA A 166 -9.92 5.47 23.13
N ILE A 167 -8.71 5.12 23.59
CA ILE A 167 -8.23 5.47 24.92
C ILE A 167 -8.02 6.98 25.05
N ASP A 168 -7.45 7.63 24.04
CA ASP A 168 -7.29 9.09 24.00
C ASP A 168 -8.66 9.80 24.08
N ASP A 169 -9.66 9.30 23.38
CA ASP A 169 -11.02 9.83 23.45
C ASP A 169 -11.66 9.63 24.83
N MET A 170 -11.40 8.50 25.50
CA MET A 170 -11.81 8.28 26.89
C MET A 170 -11.12 9.27 27.84
N VAL A 171 -9.81 9.47 27.70
CA VAL A 171 -9.02 10.43 28.47
C VAL A 171 -9.58 11.85 28.32
N LYS A 172 -9.85 12.28 27.09
CA LYS A 172 -10.46 13.59 26.81
C LYS A 172 -11.86 13.72 27.37
N ALA A 173 -12.66 12.64 27.31
CA ALA A 173 -14.01 12.63 27.87
C ALA A 173 -14.03 12.80 29.40
N LEU A 174 -12.93 12.48 30.08
CA LEU A 174 -12.75 12.73 31.51
C LEU A 174 -12.30 14.17 31.82
N GLY A 175 -12.17 15.03 30.80
CA GLY A 175 -11.78 16.44 30.94
C GLY A 175 -10.28 16.62 31.22
N MET A 176 -9.44 15.66 30.82
CA MET A 176 -8.00 15.72 31.04
C MET A 176 -7.28 16.15 29.77
N ASP A 177 -6.57 17.28 29.82
CA ASP A 177 -5.73 17.74 28.71
C ASP A 177 -4.44 16.91 28.57
N TYR A 178 -3.96 16.33 29.67
CA TYR A 178 -2.83 15.40 29.71
C TYR A 178 -3.14 14.29 30.71
N ALA A 179 -3.16 13.04 30.27
CA ALA A 179 -3.25 11.88 31.16
C ALA A 179 -1.87 11.53 31.73
N SER A 180 -1.80 11.31 33.03
CA SER A 180 -0.68 10.56 33.63
C SER A 180 -0.66 9.12 33.10
N THR A 181 0.49 8.46 33.17
CA THR A 181 0.62 7.04 32.80
C THR A 181 -0.40 6.16 33.52
N ALA A 182 -0.70 6.45 34.79
CA ALA A 182 -1.67 5.68 35.58
C ALA A 182 -3.11 5.83 35.06
N GLU A 183 -3.50 7.02 34.62
CA GLU A 183 -4.83 7.26 34.03
C GLU A 183 -4.96 6.62 32.66
N TYR A 184 -3.92 6.71 31.84
CA TYR A 184 -3.87 6.05 30.54
C TYR A 184 -4.05 4.53 30.67
N ILE A 185 -3.34 3.90 31.62
CA ILE A 185 -3.47 2.47 31.91
C ILE A 185 -4.91 2.13 32.34
N ARG A 186 -5.52 2.94 33.22
CA ARG A 186 -6.90 2.72 33.67
C ARG A 186 -7.90 2.80 32.52
N CYS A 187 -7.80 3.81 31.66
CA CYS A 187 -8.64 3.93 30.46
C CYS A 187 -8.44 2.74 29.52
N GLY A 188 -7.21 2.27 29.34
CA GLY A 188 -6.91 1.04 28.59
C GLY A 188 -7.61 -0.19 29.17
N LEU A 189 -7.52 -0.42 30.48
CA LEU A 189 -8.19 -1.55 31.14
C LEU A 189 -9.72 -1.48 31.00
N ILE A 190 -10.30 -0.29 31.08
CA ILE A 190 -11.75 -0.07 30.89
C ILE A 190 -12.15 -0.38 29.44
N TYR A 191 -11.37 0.08 28.47
CA TYR A 191 -11.59 -0.22 27.06
C TYR A 191 -11.49 -1.73 26.77
N ASP A 192 -10.47 -2.39 27.31
CA ASP A 192 -10.22 -3.83 27.14
C ASP A 192 -11.30 -4.68 27.81
N ALA A 193 -11.92 -4.18 28.89
CA ALA A 193 -13.09 -4.79 29.52
C ALA A 193 -14.40 -4.61 28.72
N GLY A 194 -14.35 -3.96 27.56
CA GLY A 194 -15.48 -3.81 26.63
C GLY A 194 -16.34 -2.56 26.84
N TYR A 195 -15.98 -1.68 27.78
CA TYR A 195 -16.72 -0.43 27.97
C TYR A 195 -16.47 0.55 26.82
N ARG A 196 -17.51 1.27 26.41
CA ARG A 196 -17.46 2.26 25.31
C ARG A 196 -18.22 3.53 25.73
N LYS A 197 -17.85 4.67 25.13
CA LYS A 197 -18.52 5.95 25.36
C LYS A 197 -19.98 5.86 24.90
N GLN A 198 -20.91 6.20 25.79
CA GLN A 198 -22.32 6.35 25.42
C GLN A 198 -22.50 7.70 24.70
N VAL A 199 -23.01 7.66 23.47
CA VAL A 199 -23.44 8.85 22.73
C VAL A 199 -24.87 9.16 23.13
N MET A 200 -25.17 10.41 23.49
CA MET A 200 -26.56 10.82 23.70
C MET A 200 -27.36 10.68 22.39
N PRO A 201 -28.61 10.21 22.45
CA PRO A 201 -29.50 10.16 21.29
C PRO A 201 -29.87 11.55 20.78
#